data_AF-H9ME51-F1
#
_entry.id   AF-H9ME51-F1
#
_cell.length_a   1.000
_cell.length_b   1.000
_cell.length_c   1.000
_cell.angle_alpha   90.00
_cell.angle_beta   90.00
_cell.angle_gamma   90.00
#
_symmetry.space_group_name_H-M   'P 1'
#
loop_
_entity.id
_entity.type
_entity.pdbx_description
1 polymer ?
#
loop_
_entity_poly.entity_id
_entity_poly.type
_entity_poly.pdbx_seq_one_letter_code
_entity_poly.pdbx_strand_id
1 'polypeptide(L)' 'STNPLESYMPHMSLLYGDLPDDEKEKAKVKAQAKFDDLIRNTEFQVSSLCLYSTDTEDNSLTSWHKVAECDLKAC' A
#
# COMPACT_ATOMS: atom_id res chain seq x y z
N SER A 1 6.20 -25.67 -13.12
CA SER A 1 7.27 -24.72 -12.77
C SER A 1 6.71 -23.33 -12.97
N THR A 2 6.21 -22.68 -11.91
CA THR A 2 5.63 -21.34 -11.98
C THR A 2 6.75 -20.32 -12.03
N ASN A 3 6.69 -19.40 -12.99
CA ASN A 3 7.70 -18.37 -13.17
C ASN A 3 7.52 -17.33 -12.03
N PRO A 4 8.49 -17.10 -11.12
CA PRO A 4 8.33 -16.20 -9.97
C PRO A 4 8.04 -14.74 -10.35
N LEU A 5 8.21 -14.39 -11.63
CA LEU A 5 7.97 -13.06 -12.19
C LEU A 5 6.49 -12.76 -12.49
N GLU A 6 5.58 -13.74 -12.34
CA GLU A 6 4.16 -13.58 -12.72
C GLU A 6 3.22 -12.98 -11.66
N SER A 7 3.67 -12.51 -10.50
CA SER A 7 2.72 -11.90 -9.55
C SER A 7 3.29 -10.73 -8.74
N TYR A 8 3.85 -9.72 -9.42
CA TYR A 8 3.90 -8.39 -8.81
C TYR A 8 2.54 -7.71 -9.02
N MET A 9 1.82 -7.46 -7.93
CA MET A 9 0.58 -6.71 -7.93
C MET A 9 0.87 -5.30 -7.43
N PRO A 10 1.04 -4.28 -8.30
CA PRO A 10 1.20 -2.91 -7.85
C PRO A 10 -0.06 -2.48 -7.11
N HIS A 11 0.08 -2.17 -5.82
CA HIS A 11 -1.02 -1.71 -4.98
C HIS A 11 -0.52 -0.70 -3.95
N MET A 12 -1.45 0.14 -3.50
CA MET A 12 -1.26 1.00 -2.33
C MET A 12 -2.21 0.51 -1.25
N SER A 13 -1.67 -0.09 -0.20
CA SER A 13 -2.47 -0.57 0.94
C SER A 13 -3.14 0.62 1.63
N LEU A 14 -4.47 0.57 1.75
CA LEU A 14 -5.25 1.63 2.40
C LEU A 14 -5.49 1.34 3.90
N LEU A 15 -5.55 0.06 4.28
CA LEU A 15 -5.84 -0.38 5.64
C LEU A 15 -5.15 -1.72 5.90
N TYR A 16 -4.48 -1.81 7.05
CA TYR A 16 -4.01 -3.07 7.64
C TYR A 16 -4.90 -3.42 8.84
N GLY A 17 -5.34 -4.67 8.90
CA GLY A 17 -6.13 -5.16 10.04
C GLY A 17 -6.78 -6.51 9.76
N ASP A 18 -6.86 -7.33 10.80
CA ASP A 18 -7.53 -8.63 10.77
C ASP A 18 -9.03 -8.44 10.93
N LEU A 19 -9.67 -8.10 9.82
CA LEU A 19 -11.12 -7.89 9.76
C LEU A 19 -11.84 -9.19 9.38
N PRO A 20 -12.99 -9.50 10.02
CA PRO A 20 -13.96 -10.45 9.47
C PRO A 20 -14.40 -10.03 8.06
N ASP A 21 -14.84 -11.00 7.25
CA ASP A 21 -15.13 -10.75 5.83
C ASP A 21 -16.27 -9.75 5.60
N ASP A 22 -17.27 -9.70 6.49
CA ASP A 22 -18.35 -8.71 6.42
C ASP A 22 -17.85 -7.29 6.71
N GLU A 23 -16.91 -7.12 7.65
CA GLU A 23 -16.26 -5.85 7.94
C GLU A 23 -15.29 -5.42 6.82
N LYS A 24 -14.60 -6.37 6.18
CA LYS A 24 -13.80 -6.09 4.97
C LYS A 24 -14.67 -5.50 3.87
N GLU A 25 -15.85 -6.07 3.64
CA GLU A 25 -16.76 -5.58 2.59
C GLU A 25 -17.31 -4.19 2.94
N LYS A 26 -17.71 -3.96 4.20
CA LYS A 26 -18.10 -2.62 4.67
C LYS A 26 -16.98 -1.59 4.50
N ALA A 27 -15.72 -1.96 4.77
CA ALA A 27 -14.57 -1.09 4.59
C ALA A 27 -14.37 -0.73 3.10
N LYS A 28 -14.48 -1.70 2.19
CA LYS A 28 -14.41 -1.47 0.74
C LYS A 28 -15.49 -0.53 0.26
N VAL A 29 -16.76 -0.75 0.64
CA VAL A 29 -17.88 0.11 0.25
C VAL A 29 -17.68 1.54 0.78
N LYS A 30 -17.21 1.69 2.03
CA LYS A 30 -16.89 3.01 2.61
C LYS A 30 -15.75 3.70 1.85
N ALA A 31 -14.71 2.97 1.47
CA ALA A 31 -13.58 3.51 0.71
C ALA A 31 -14.03 3.95 -0.68
N GLN A 32 -14.79 3.13 -1.40
CA GLN A 32 -15.38 3.49 -2.69
C GLN A 32 -16.26 4.72 -2.58
N ALA A 33 -17.23 4.75 -1.66
CA ALA A 33 -18.14 5.88 -1.52
C ALA A 33 -17.44 7.21 -1.19
N LYS A 34 -16.31 7.18 -0.49
CA LYS A 34 -15.56 8.39 -0.10
C LYS A 34 -14.46 8.80 -1.06
N PHE A 35 -13.88 7.84 -1.77
CA PHE A 35 -12.65 8.03 -2.54
C PHE A 35 -12.78 7.53 -3.98
N ASP A 36 -13.99 7.31 -4.52
CA ASP A 36 -14.20 6.74 -5.87
C ASP A 36 -13.40 7.52 -6.94
N ASP A 37 -13.47 8.85 -6.91
CA ASP A 37 -12.73 9.71 -7.85
C ASP A 37 -11.21 9.57 -7.69
N LEU A 38 -10.74 9.47 -6.45
CA LEU A 38 -9.32 9.26 -6.15
C LEU A 38 -8.86 7.89 -6.65
N ILE A 39 -9.66 6.84 -6.43
CA ILE A 39 -9.33 5.46 -6.77
C ILE A 39 -9.39 5.22 -8.29
N ARG A 40 -10.32 5.86 -9.00
CA ARG A 40 -10.56 5.60 -10.42
C ARG A 40 -9.81 6.51 -11.37
N ASN A 41 -9.60 7.77 -10.99
CA ASN A 41 -9.20 8.82 -11.94
C ASN A 41 -7.89 9.52 -11.56
N THR A 42 -7.20 9.07 -10.52
CA THR A 42 -5.97 9.75 -10.06
C THR A 42 -4.74 8.98 -10.48
N GLU A 43 -3.94 9.62 -11.30
CA GLU A 43 -2.53 9.29 -11.48
C GLU A 43 -1.71 10.06 -10.46
N PHE A 44 -0.65 9.45 -9.95
CA PHE A 44 0.30 10.13 -9.08
C PHE A 44 1.73 9.81 -9.52
N GLN A 45 2.60 10.79 -9.35
CA GLN A 45 4.02 10.61 -9.59
C GLN A 45 4.67 10.01 -8.35
N VAL A 46 5.40 8.90 -8.51
CA VAL A 46 6.34 8.43 -7.49
C VAL A 46 7.59 9.32 -7.57
N SER A 47 7.73 10.27 -6.65
CA SER A 47 8.82 11.25 -6.65
C SER A 47 10.01 10.88 -5.77
N SER A 48 9.87 9.88 -4.90
CA SER A 48 10.96 9.42 -4.03
C SER A 48 10.84 7.92 -3.72
N LEU A 49 11.94 7.32 -3.31
CA LEU A 49 11.99 6.00 -2.69
C LEU A 49 12.48 6.13 -1.26
N CYS A 50 11.85 5.39 -0.35
CA CYS A 50 12.28 5.33 1.04
C CYS A 50 12.82 3.94 1.37
N LEU A 51 13.95 3.90 2.09
CA LEU A 51 14.43 2.71 2.76
C LEU A 51 13.83 2.67 4.16
N TYR A 52 13.10 1.60 4.46
CA TYR A 52 12.55 1.34 5.80
C TYR A 52 13.19 0.08 6.38
N SER A 53 13.44 0.11 7.69
CA SER A 53 13.64 -1.11 8.48
C SER A 53 12.28 -1.53 9.00
N THR A 54 11.87 -2.75 8.65
CA THR A 54 10.53 -3.28 8.93
C THR A 54 10.65 -4.68 9.51
N ASP A 55 10.06 -4.92 10.67
CA ASP A 55 9.72 -6.28 11.08
C ASP A 55 8.35 -6.62 10.48
N THR A 56 8.33 -7.49 9.47
CA THR A 56 7.09 -7.81 8.74
C THR A 56 6.09 -8.61 9.56
N GLU A 57 6.52 -9.19 10.69
CA GLU A 57 5.64 -9.89 11.62
C GLU A 57 5.01 -8.93 12.66
N ASP A 58 5.50 -7.69 12.75
CA ASP A 58 4.97 -6.68 13.66
C ASP A 58 3.72 -5.99 13.10
N ASN A 59 2.56 -6.57 13.42
CA ASN A 59 1.26 -6.01 13.06
C ASN A 59 0.90 -4.70 13.79
N SER A 60 1.67 -4.29 14.80
CA SER A 60 1.47 -2.98 15.47
C SER A 60 2.06 -1.82 14.67
N LEU A 61 2.96 -2.12 13.72
CA LEU A 61 3.74 -1.17 12.92
C LEU A 61 4.68 -0.28 13.76
N THR A 62 4.87 -0.56 15.05
CA THR A 62 5.67 0.29 15.95
C THR A 62 7.18 0.11 15.77
N SER A 63 7.60 -1.05 15.27
CA SER A 63 9.01 -1.33 14.93
C SER A 63 9.46 -0.71 13.61
N TRP A 64 8.51 -0.31 12.75
CA TRP A 64 8.79 0.18 11.42
C TRP A 64 9.33 1.60 11.49
N HIS A 65 10.51 1.82 10.92
CA HIS A 65 11.08 3.16 10.88
C HIS A 65 11.82 3.42 9.58
N LYS A 66 11.75 4.67 9.14
CA LYS A 66 12.43 5.17 7.96
C LYS A 66 13.92 5.32 8.26
N VAL A 67 14.74 4.73 7.41
CA VAL A 67 16.21 4.78 7.50
C VAL A 67 16.76 5.85 6.57
N ALA A 68 16.24 5.93 5.35
CA ALA A 68 16.69 6.90 4.34
C ALA A 68 15.59 7.22 3.32
N GLU A 69 15.78 8.30 2.57
CA GLU A 69 14.97 8.69 1.41
C GLU A 69 15.88 9.12 0.27
N CYS A 70 15.46 8.84 -0.95
CA CYS A 70 16.10 9.29 -2.17
C CYS A 70 15.04 9.88 -3.11
N ASP A 71 15.19 11.15 -3.44
CA ASP A 71 14.35 11.80 -4.44
C ASP A 71 14.66 11.24 -5.83
N LEU A 72 13.63 10.78 -6.52
CA LEU A 72 13.70 10.37 -7.91
C LEU A 72 13.62 11.62 -8.77
N LYS A 73 14.73 11.97 -9.42
CA LYS A 73 14.72 13.02 -10.44
C LYS A 73 13.85 12.57 -11.61
N ALA A 74 13.03 13.48 -12.13
CA ALA A 74 12.44 13.28 -13.45
C ALA A 74 13.59 13.15 -14.46
N CYS A 75 13.65 12.05 -15.19
CA CYS A 75 14.50 11.91 -16.36
C CYS A 75 13.99 12.79 -17.50
#